data_AF-A0A4Q8AAV9-F1
#
_entry.id   AF-A0A4Q8AAV9-F1
#
_cell.length_a   1.000
_cell.length_b   1.000
_cell.length_c   1.000
_cell.angle_alpha   90.00
_cell.angle_beta   90.00
_cell.angle_gamma   90.00
#
_symmetry.space_group_name_H-M   'P 1'
#
loop_
_entity.id
_entity.type
_entity.pdbx_description
1 polymer ?
#
loop_
_entity_poly.entity_id
_entity_poly.type
_entity_poly.pdbx_seq_one_letter_code
_entity_poly.pdbx_strand_id
1 'polypeptide(L)'
;MTQCSLLMIIEDHDLPAAVEHCADLADDYRRSFAPGPLVARQELYAFGAAGRIQEKIRPPRRRNSSDAADTELGPVHAIWVSGRWLSPGSCPPAPAEDNGATAWQWTHYDAVTGASPAAWLVLWDLELAEELAA
;
A
#
# COMPACT_ATOMS: atom_id res chain seq x y z
N MET A 1 -9.28 17.18 -4.23
CA MET A 1 -9.50 15.92 -3.50
C MET A 1 -8.42 14.96 -3.96
N THR A 2 -7.71 14.34 -3.03
CA THR A 2 -6.55 13.50 -3.32
C THR A 2 -6.89 12.07 -2.97
N GLN A 3 -6.74 11.14 -3.91
CA GLN A 3 -6.94 9.71 -3.66
C GLN A 3 -5.61 9.10 -3.19
N CYS A 4 -5.68 8.30 -2.13
CA CYS A 4 -4.56 7.64 -1.52
C CYS A 4 -4.88 6.16 -1.31
N SER A 5 -4.26 5.29 -2.09
CA SER A 5 -4.41 3.84 -1.97
C SER A 5 -3.36 3.25 -1.04
N LEU A 6 -3.79 2.49 -0.04
CA LEU A 6 -2.97 1.80 0.95
C LEU A 6 -3.02 0.30 0.68
N LEU A 7 -1.86 -0.36 0.64
CA LEU A 7 -1.78 -1.81 0.63
C LEU A 7 -1.47 -2.30 2.05
N MET A 8 -2.34 -3.13 2.62
CA MET A 8 -2.16 -3.70 3.95
C MET A 8 -1.99 -5.21 3.86
N ILE A 9 -0.91 -5.71 4.45
CA ILE A 9 -0.60 -7.14 4.52
C ILE A 9 -0.92 -7.60 5.93
N ILE A 10 -2.04 -8.32 6.08
CA ILE A 10 -2.56 -8.75 7.38
C ILE A 10 -2.36 -10.26 7.55
N GLU A 11 -1.58 -10.63 8.56
CA GLU A 11 -1.31 -12.02 8.93
C GLU A 11 -2.19 -12.43 10.12
N ASP A 12 -2.40 -13.73 10.32
CA ASP A 12 -3.09 -14.31 11.49
C ASP A 12 -4.53 -13.82 11.77
N HIS A 13 -5.23 -13.33 10.75
CA HIS A 13 -6.63 -12.91 10.85
C HIS A 13 -7.50 -13.64 9.82
N ASP A 14 -8.76 -13.88 10.17
CA ASP A 14 -9.78 -14.16 9.17
C ASP A 14 -10.15 -12.86 8.42
N LEU A 15 -10.89 -12.98 7.31
CA LEU A 15 -11.17 -11.82 6.48
C LEU A 15 -11.96 -10.72 7.21
N PRO A 16 -13.04 -11.00 7.97
CA PRO A 16 -13.75 -9.96 8.73
C PRO A 16 -12.83 -9.22 9.70
N ALA A 17 -12.03 -9.93 10.49
CA ALA A 17 -11.12 -9.32 11.45
C ALA A 17 -9.98 -8.54 10.75
N ALA A 18 -9.51 -9.01 9.60
CA ALA A 18 -8.52 -8.30 8.79
C ALA A 18 -9.07 -6.97 8.25
N VAL A 19 -10.34 -6.94 7.82
CA VAL A 19 -10.99 -5.72 7.32
C VAL A 19 -11.21 -4.71 8.45
N GLU A 20 -11.63 -5.15 9.63
CA GLU A 20 -11.75 -4.29 10.81
C GLU A 20 -10.39 -3.69 11.19
N HIS A 21 -9.35 -4.53 11.24
CA HIS A 21 -8.00 -4.08 11.52
C HIS A 21 -7.47 -3.09 10.47
N CYS A 22 -7.80 -3.28 9.19
CA CYS A 22 -7.45 -2.35 8.12
C CYS A 22 -8.07 -0.97 8.31
N ALA A 23 -9.31 -0.89 8.82
CA ALA A 23 -9.95 0.38 9.12
C ALA A 23 -9.18 1.15 10.21
N ASP A 24 -8.77 0.46 11.28
CA ASP A 24 -7.95 1.05 12.34
C ASP A 24 -6.59 1.52 11.84
N LEU A 25 -5.93 0.71 10.99
CA LEU A 25 -4.66 1.04 10.37
C LEU A 25 -4.77 2.24 9.43
N ALA A 26 -5.83 2.33 8.64
CA ALA A 26 -6.08 3.47 7.77
C ALA A 26 -6.25 4.77 8.58
N ASP A 27 -6.91 4.69 9.73
CA ASP A 27 -7.03 5.79 10.68
C ASP A 27 -5.70 6.17 11.34
N ASP A 28 -4.87 5.18 11.71
CA ASP A 28 -3.51 5.42 12.22
C ASP A 28 -2.63 6.12 11.17
N TYR A 29 -2.67 5.63 9.92
CA TYR A 29 -1.97 6.25 8.80
C TYR A 29 -2.39 7.71 8.62
N ARG A 30 -3.70 8.00 8.65
CA ARG A 30 -4.21 9.37 8.58
C ARG A 30 -3.66 10.25 9.72
N ARG A 31 -3.59 9.74 10.94
CA ARG A 31 -3.08 10.49 12.10
C ARG A 31 -1.61 10.87 11.96
N SER A 32 -0.83 10.13 11.17
CA SER A 32 0.58 10.47 10.90
C SER A 32 0.78 11.81 10.20
N PHE A 33 -0.28 12.39 9.60
CA PHE A 33 -0.22 13.66 8.87
C PHE A 33 -0.63 14.88 9.71
N ALA A 34 -0.85 14.79 11.02
CA ALA A 34 -1.44 15.87 11.82
C ALA A 34 -0.56 17.14 11.98
N PRO A 35 -1.11 18.38 11.81
CA PRO A 35 -2.44 18.68 11.25
C PRO A 35 -2.49 18.32 9.77
N GLY A 36 -3.44 17.45 9.42
CA GLY A 36 -3.44 16.73 8.15
C GLY A 36 -4.81 16.78 7.48
N PRO A 37 -4.90 16.37 6.21
CA PRO A 37 -6.12 16.45 5.44
C PRO A 37 -7.26 15.66 6.11
N LEU A 38 -8.48 16.17 5.94
CA LEU A 38 -9.68 15.47 6.40
C LEU A 38 -9.94 14.28 5.46
N VAL A 39 -10.22 13.10 6.02
CA VAL A 39 -10.70 11.97 5.23
C VAL A 39 -12.16 12.22 4.88
N ALA A 40 -12.43 12.49 3.62
CA ALA A 40 -13.77 12.65 3.08
C ALA A 40 -14.47 11.30 2.91
N ARG A 41 -13.72 10.27 2.51
CA ARG A 41 -14.23 8.91 2.28
C ARG A 41 -13.12 7.89 2.50
N GLN A 42 -13.49 6.70 2.98
CA GLN A 42 -12.61 5.54 3.00
C GLN A 42 -13.38 4.31 2.53
N GLU A 43 -12.72 3.46 1.74
CA GLU A 43 -13.35 2.27 1.18
C GLU A 43 -12.39 1.08 1.06
N LEU A 44 -12.90 -0.11 1.36
CA LEU A 44 -12.26 -1.37 0.99
C LEU A 44 -12.39 -1.54 -0.53
N TYR A 45 -11.31 -1.32 -1.27
CA TYR A 45 -11.32 -1.39 -2.72
C TYR A 45 -11.20 -2.84 -3.23
N ALA A 46 -10.24 -3.59 -2.69
CA ALA A 46 -10.01 -4.97 -3.08
C ALA A 46 -9.34 -5.76 -1.96
N PHE A 47 -9.49 -7.08 -1.98
CA PHE A 47 -8.72 -7.97 -1.10
C PHE A 47 -8.47 -9.32 -1.78
N GLY A 48 -7.45 -10.02 -1.31
CA GLY A 48 -7.18 -11.39 -1.73
C GLY A 48 -6.15 -12.08 -0.85
N ALA A 49 -6.19 -13.41 -0.83
CA ALA A 49 -5.15 -14.19 -0.17
C ALA A 49 -3.81 -13.99 -0.90
N ALA A 50 -2.74 -13.77 -0.14
CA ALA A 50 -1.41 -13.47 -0.68
C ALA A 50 -0.94 -14.55 -1.65
N GLY A 51 -1.09 -15.83 -1.32
CA GLY A 51 -0.67 -16.93 -2.19
C GLY A 51 -1.28 -16.86 -3.61
N ARG A 52 -2.56 -16.48 -3.74
CA ARG A 52 -3.21 -16.35 -5.06
C ARG A 52 -2.72 -15.15 -5.86
N ILE A 53 -2.27 -14.09 -5.18
CA ILE A 53 -1.75 -12.89 -5.82
C ILE A 53 -0.28 -13.12 -6.22
N GLN A 54 0.49 -13.83 -5.39
CA GLN A 54 1.87 -14.22 -5.64
C GLN A 54 2.02 -15.07 -6.92
N GLU A 55 1.03 -15.92 -7.23
CA GLU A 55 1.00 -16.69 -8.49
C GLU A 55 0.93 -15.82 -9.75
N LYS A 56 0.50 -14.57 -9.62
CA LYS A 56 0.22 -13.66 -10.75
C LYS A 56 1.19 -12.49 -10.84
N ILE A 57 1.81 -12.12 -9.73
CA ILE A 57 2.74 -10.98 -9.69
C ILE A 57 4.03 -11.32 -10.42
N ARG A 58 4.59 -10.34 -11.13
CA ARG A 58 5.85 -10.46 -11.87
C ARG A 58 6.86 -9.48 -11.29
N PRO A 59 8.17 -9.73 -11.48
CA PRO A 59 9.18 -8.75 -11.12
C PRO A 59 8.90 -7.42 -11.83
N PRO A 60 9.03 -6.29 -11.11
CA PRO A 60 8.64 -4.99 -11.63
C PRO A 60 9.52 -4.61 -12.83
N ARG A 61 8.95 -3.85 -13.75
CA ARG A 61 9.64 -3.27 -14.90
C ARG A 61 9.61 -1.75 -14.84
N ARG A 62 10.57 -1.11 -15.49
CA ARG A 62 10.56 0.34 -15.70
C ARG A 62 9.20 0.82 -16.21
N ARG A 63 8.60 1.77 -15.51
CA ARG A 63 7.42 2.50 -15.98
C ARG A 63 7.80 3.90 -16.42
N ASN A 64 7.14 4.39 -17.46
CA ASN A 64 7.23 5.78 -17.90
C ASN A 64 6.19 6.63 -17.16
N SER A 65 6.34 6.72 -15.85
CA SER A 65 5.52 7.60 -15.01
C SER A 65 6.41 8.43 -14.11
N SER A 66 5.98 9.65 -13.84
CA SER A 66 6.60 10.55 -12.87
C SER A 66 6.04 10.39 -11.46
N ASP A 67 5.00 9.57 -11.27
CA ASP A 67 4.39 9.37 -9.96
C ASP A 67 5.24 8.44 -9.09
N ALA A 68 5.59 8.93 -7.90
CA ALA A 68 6.38 8.16 -6.92
C ALA A 68 5.59 6.98 -6.34
N ALA A 69 4.25 7.04 -6.34
CA ALA A 69 3.38 5.98 -5.83
C ALA A 69 3.18 4.83 -6.82
N ASP A 70 3.63 4.95 -8.07
CA ASP A 70 3.35 3.95 -9.09
C ASP A 70 4.02 2.60 -8.82
N THR A 71 3.21 1.53 -8.84
CA THR A 71 3.66 0.12 -8.79
C THR A 71 3.32 -0.59 -10.10
N GLU A 72 3.63 -1.88 -10.28
CA GLU A 72 3.21 -2.61 -11.49
C GLU A 72 1.67 -2.77 -11.59
N LEU A 73 0.96 -2.75 -10.46
CA LEU A 73 -0.48 -3.00 -10.39
C LEU A 73 -1.33 -1.72 -10.26
N GLY A 74 -0.70 -0.55 -10.26
CA GLY A 74 -1.35 0.75 -10.05
C GLY A 74 -0.67 1.58 -8.95
N PRO A 75 -1.20 2.77 -8.63
CA PRO A 75 -0.64 3.61 -7.58
C PRO A 75 -0.90 3.00 -6.19
N VAL A 76 0.15 2.89 -5.38
CA VAL A 76 0.09 2.52 -3.96
C VAL A 76 0.93 3.54 -3.20
N HIS A 77 0.31 4.26 -2.28
CA HIS A 77 0.91 5.40 -1.59
C HIS A 77 1.62 4.99 -0.30
N ALA A 78 1.16 3.90 0.32
CA ALA A 78 1.82 3.29 1.46
C ALA A 78 1.54 1.80 1.55
N ILE A 79 2.46 1.07 2.18
CA ILE A 79 2.35 -0.37 2.44
C ILE A 79 2.48 -0.60 3.94
N TRP A 80 1.49 -1.24 4.56
CA TRP A 80 1.62 -1.79 5.91
C TRP A 80 2.14 -3.21 5.83
N VAL A 81 3.31 -3.45 6.39
CA VAL A 81 3.94 -4.77 6.43
C VAL A 81 4.80 -4.91 7.68
N SER A 82 4.68 -6.06 8.35
CA SER A 82 5.44 -6.39 9.57
C SER A 82 5.38 -5.29 10.65
N GLY A 83 4.18 -4.73 10.87
CA GLY A 83 3.93 -3.78 11.96
C GLY A 83 4.40 -2.34 11.69
N ARG A 84 4.68 -1.97 10.43
CA ARG A 84 5.10 -0.61 10.07
C ARG A 84 4.58 -0.17 8.71
N TRP A 85 4.50 1.15 8.53
CA TRP A 85 4.25 1.78 7.25
C TRP A 85 5.54 2.00 6.46
N LEU A 86 5.51 1.64 5.19
CA LEU A 86 6.49 2.03 4.18
C LEU A 86 5.83 3.00 3.19
N SER A 87 6.59 3.96 2.68
CA SER A 87 6.17 4.89 1.63
C SER A 87 7.28 5.05 0.57
N PRO A 88 6.99 5.63 -0.60
CA PRO A 88 8.02 5.86 -1.62
C PRO A 88 9.26 6.61 -1.10
N GLY A 89 9.08 7.50 -0.11
CA GLY A 89 10.16 8.27 0.49
C GLY A 89 10.95 7.55 1.60
N SER A 90 10.43 6.45 2.15
CA SER A 90 11.05 5.70 3.25
C SER A 90 11.35 4.24 2.90
N CYS A 91 11.21 3.88 1.62
CA CYS A 91 11.38 2.52 1.16
C CYS A 91 12.86 2.10 1.03
N PRO A 92 13.17 0.79 1.15
CA PRO A 92 14.51 0.27 0.88
C PRO A 92 14.98 0.61 -0.55
N PRO A 93 16.30 0.70 -0.79
CA PRO A 93 16.82 0.89 -2.13
C PRO A 93 16.49 -0.29 -3.03
N ALA A 94 16.37 -0.03 -4.33
CA ALA A 94 16.23 -1.08 -5.33
C ALA A 94 17.42 -2.07 -5.27
N PRO A 95 17.20 -3.36 -5.63
CA PRO A 95 18.28 -4.33 -5.77
C PRO A 95 19.32 -3.84 -6.79
N ALA A 96 20.55 -4.34 -6.67
CA ALA A 96 21.69 -3.92 -7.50
C ALA A 96 21.53 -4.24 -9.00
N GLU A 97 20.64 -5.18 -9.33
CA GLU A 97 20.32 -5.54 -10.71
C GLU A 97 19.34 -4.51 -11.28
N ASP A 98 19.87 -3.60 -12.09
CA ASP A 98 19.10 -2.51 -12.70
C ASP A 98 18.27 -3.03 -13.90
N ASN A 99 16.97 -3.13 -13.70
CA ASN A 99 15.99 -3.33 -14.78
C ASN A 99 15.14 -2.06 -15.04
N GLY A 100 15.56 -0.93 -14.48
CA GLY A 100 14.94 0.38 -14.57
C GLY A 100 13.68 0.57 -13.72
N ALA A 101 13.29 -0.41 -12.89
CA ALA A 101 12.21 -0.24 -11.93
C ALA A 101 12.67 0.59 -10.72
N THR A 102 11.76 1.38 -10.14
CA THR A 102 12.07 2.21 -8.97
C THR A 102 12.20 1.36 -7.70
N ALA A 103 12.85 1.92 -6.69
CA ALA A 103 12.90 1.34 -5.34
C ALA A 103 11.50 1.02 -4.79
N TRP A 104 10.51 1.87 -5.08
CA TRP A 104 9.13 1.67 -4.64
C TRP A 104 8.44 0.50 -5.35
N GLN A 105 8.65 0.35 -6.66
CA GLN A 105 8.13 -0.79 -7.41
C GLN A 105 8.69 -2.12 -6.88
N TRP A 106 9.98 -2.15 -6.54
CA TRP A 106 10.61 -3.31 -5.88
C TRP A 106 10.08 -3.54 -4.48
N THR A 107 9.92 -2.49 -3.69
CA THR A 107 9.35 -2.59 -2.33
C THR A 107 7.95 -3.18 -2.35
N HIS A 108 7.10 -2.77 -3.29
CA HIS A 108 5.78 -3.37 -3.48
C HIS A 108 5.88 -4.86 -3.86
N TYR A 109 6.74 -5.19 -4.83
CA TYR A 109 6.94 -6.58 -5.24
C TYR A 109 7.43 -7.47 -4.09
N ASP A 110 8.43 -7.01 -3.34
CA ASP A 110 9.02 -7.73 -2.22
C ASP A 110 8.04 -7.88 -1.05
N ALA A 111 7.23 -6.85 -0.78
CA ALA A 111 6.20 -6.92 0.26
C ALA A 111 5.14 -7.99 -0.09
N VAL A 112 4.67 -8.02 -1.35
CA VAL A 112 3.70 -9.02 -1.80
C VAL A 112 4.28 -10.43 -1.84
N THR A 113 5.49 -10.59 -2.36
CA THR A 113 6.15 -11.91 -2.48
C THR A 113 6.70 -12.44 -1.17
N GLY A 114 7.05 -11.56 -0.24
CA GLY A 114 7.52 -11.90 1.11
C GLY A 114 6.40 -12.18 2.12
N ALA A 115 5.15 -11.83 1.81
CA ALA A 115 4.01 -12.10 2.68
C ALA A 115 3.77 -13.59 2.88
N SER A 116 3.33 -13.99 4.08
CA SER A 116 2.82 -15.34 4.32
C SER A 116 1.73 -15.70 3.29
N PRO A 117 1.75 -16.89 2.65
CA PRO A 117 0.73 -17.26 1.66
C PRO A 117 -0.71 -17.23 2.17
N ALA A 118 -0.88 -17.38 3.49
CA ALA A 118 -2.17 -17.31 4.19
C ALA A 118 -2.59 -15.88 4.57
N ALA A 119 -1.71 -14.88 4.43
CA ALA A 119 -2.02 -13.49 4.72
C ALA A 119 -3.08 -12.93 3.77
N TRP A 120 -3.79 -11.91 4.24
CA TRP A 120 -4.65 -11.08 3.41
C TRP A 120 -3.89 -9.87 2.88
N LEU A 121 -3.91 -9.69 1.56
CA LEU A 121 -3.53 -8.44 0.92
C LEU A 121 -4.81 -7.63 0.72
N VAL A 122 -4.87 -6.47 1.35
CA VAL A 122 -6.04 -5.58 1.34
C VAL A 122 -5.64 -4.25 0.71
N LEU A 123 -6.36 -3.82 -0.32
CA LEU A 123 -6.24 -2.48 -0.88
C LEU A 123 -7.36 -1.61 -0.33
N TRP A 124 -6.96 -0.51 0.31
CA TRP A 124 -7.85 0.43 0.97
C TRP A 124 -7.65 1.82 0.41
N ASP A 125 -8.72 2.43 -0.07
CA ASP A 125 -8.66 3.75 -0.67
C ASP A 125 -9.15 4.80 0.31
N LEU A 126 -8.36 5.87 0.44
CA LEU A 126 -8.69 7.07 1.19
C LEU A 126 -8.88 8.23 0.21
N GLU A 127 -9.98 8.95 0.39
CA GLU A 127 -10.26 10.19 -0.31
C GLU A 127 -10.03 11.35 0.66
N LEU A 128 -9.00 12.15 0.38
CA LEU A 128 -8.56 13.24 1.23
C LEU A 128 -9.11 14.57 0.71
N ALA A 129 -9.79 15.32 1.58
CA ALA A 129 -10.17 16.70 1.35
C ALA A 129 -9.07 17.63 1.87
N GLU A 130 -8.78 18.68 1.10
CA GLU A 130 -7.92 19.77 1.59
C GLU A 130 -8.60 20.44 2.78
N GLU A 131 -7.82 20.73 3.82
CA GLU A 131 -8.29 21.52 4.94
C GLU A 131 -8.60 22.93 4.42
N LEU A 132 -9.85 23.37 4.50
CA LEU A 132 -10.20 24.77 4.26
C LEU A 132 -9.51 25.58 5.35
N ALA A 133 -8.40 26.23 5.00
CA ALA A 133 -7.76 27.20 5.88
C ALA A 133 -8.80 28.27 6.26
N ALA A 134 -9.17 28.27 7.54
CA ALA A 134 -10.09 29.24 8.13
C ALA A 134 -9.43 30.61 8.33
#